data_AF-A0A1H6XVS4-F1
#
_entry.id   AF-A0A1H6XVS4-F1
#
_cell.length_a   1.000
_cell.length_b   1.000
_cell.length_c   1.000
_cell.angle_alpha   90.00
_cell.angle_beta   90.00
_cell.angle_gamma   90.00
#
_symmetry.space_group_name_H-M   'P 1'
#
loop_
_entity.id
_entity.type
_entity.pdbx_description
1 polymer ?
#
loop_
_entity_poly.entity_id
_entity_poly.type
_entity_poly.pdbx_seq_one_letter_code
_entity_poly.pdbx_strand_id
1 'polypeptide(L)'
;MNALLLYLLLLLWDNRTFDSITKTNERKIGAEMAYDKKQYINASKLYHQITYGSLFSDPAARLNMAHSYYQAGKLNDALYHYKLLQKVNDKTISSIANCQIALILVSQKDTASALENLKTALRLEPRNTLARSNYIILKQRFSGIEQPSNKSDERRQAKNESSKNQPTPSQPEPKPEGFEQEEAAKREQLLKSLRAMNMSEEQARLILDAMKSNESQYIYQLRRKQYAKKSEKNETIEW
;
A
#
# COMPACT_ATOMS: atom_id res chain seq x y z
N MET A 1 -4.02 37.33 -41.02
CA MET A 1 -5.10 36.97 -40.06
C MET A 1 -4.85 35.60 -39.41
N ASN A 2 -4.51 34.56 -40.18
CA ASN A 2 -4.34 33.19 -39.65
C ASN A 2 -3.18 33.02 -38.66
N ALA A 3 -2.03 33.67 -38.87
CA ALA A 3 -0.88 33.57 -37.96
C ALA A 3 -1.14 34.22 -36.58
N LEU A 4 -1.96 35.28 -36.55
CA LEU A 4 -2.33 35.98 -35.32
C LEU A 4 -3.26 35.11 -34.48
N LEU A 5 -4.17 34.38 -35.13
CA LEU A 5 -5.07 33.41 -34.50
C LEU A 5 -4.31 32.18 -33.97
N LEU A 6 -3.27 31.74 -34.71
CA LEU A 6 -2.38 30.65 -34.30
C LEU A 6 -1.49 31.04 -33.11
N TYR A 7 -0.99 32.29 -33.08
CA TYR A 7 -0.26 32.83 -31.95
C TYR A 7 -1.14 32.98 -30.71
N LEU A 8 -2.39 33.41 -30.88
CA LEU A 8 -3.38 33.49 -29.80
C LEU A 8 -3.73 32.11 -29.23
N LEU A 9 -3.85 31.09 -30.09
CA LEU A 9 -4.06 29.70 -29.66
C LEU A 9 -2.85 29.14 -28.91
N LEU A 10 -1.62 29.43 -29.36
CA LEU A 10 -0.40 29.02 -28.66
C LEU A 10 -0.26 29.72 -27.31
N LEU A 11 -0.62 31.01 -27.22
CA LEU A 11 -0.57 31.78 -25.97
C LEU A 11 -1.62 31.30 -24.95
N LEU A 12 -2.81 30.90 -25.42
CA LEU A 12 -3.85 30.29 -24.57
C LEU A 12 -3.50 28.84 -24.16
N TRP A 13 -2.76 28.11 -25.00
CA TRP A 13 -2.25 26.78 -24.67
C TRP A 13 -1.20 26.89 -23.55
N ASP A 14 -0.20 27.75 -23.71
CA ASP A 14 0.94 27.83 -22.81
C ASP A 14 0.54 28.26 -21.39
N ASN A 15 -0.38 29.22 -21.26
CA ASN A 15 -0.79 29.78 -19.97
C ASN A 15 -1.71 28.85 -19.13
N ARG A 16 -2.32 27.82 -19.72
CA ARG A 16 -3.12 26.81 -18.97
C ARG A 16 -2.27 25.71 -18.35
N THR A 17 -1.13 25.40 -18.96
CA THR A 17 -0.34 24.21 -18.61
C THR A 17 0.43 24.38 -17.29
N PHE A 18 0.96 25.57 -17.01
CA PHE A 18 1.79 25.81 -15.80
C PHE A 18 1.01 25.72 -14.48
N ASP A 19 -0.23 26.24 -14.43
CA ASP A 19 -1.09 26.17 -13.24
C ASP A 19 -1.49 24.72 -12.90
N SER A 20 -1.57 23.85 -13.91
CA SER A 20 -1.97 22.45 -13.72
C SER A 20 -0.91 21.61 -12.98
N ILE A 21 0.38 21.86 -13.22
CA ILE A 21 1.48 21.11 -12.61
C ILE A 21 1.64 21.51 -11.14
N THR A 22 1.63 22.82 -10.86
CA THR A 22 1.71 23.35 -9.48
C THR A 22 0.56 22.81 -8.63
N LYS A 23 -0.69 22.89 -9.11
CA LYS A 23 -1.86 22.33 -8.42
C LYS A 23 -1.78 20.82 -8.23
N THR A 24 -1.22 20.09 -9.19
CA THR A 24 -1.04 18.64 -9.07
C THR A 24 -0.01 18.30 -8.00
N ASN A 25 1.09 19.03 -7.93
CA ASN A 25 2.11 18.86 -6.88
C ASN A 25 1.57 19.23 -5.50
N GLU A 26 0.82 20.32 -5.38
CA GLU A 26 0.12 20.70 -4.15
C GLU A 26 -0.83 19.60 -3.67
N ARG A 27 -1.63 19.02 -4.59
CA ARG A 27 -2.51 17.89 -4.26
C ARG A 27 -1.71 16.66 -3.83
N LYS A 28 -0.55 16.37 -4.43
CA LYS A 28 0.30 15.24 -4.05
C LYS A 28 0.78 15.40 -2.60
N ILE A 29 1.33 16.56 -2.28
CA ILE A 29 1.79 16.89 -0.92
C ILE A 29 0.62 16.84 0.06
N GLY A 30 -0.52 17.44 -0.27
CA GLY A 30 -1.71 17.42 0.58
C GLY A 30 -2.24 16.00 0.81
N ALA A 31 -2.20 15.14 -0.21
CA ALA A 31 -2.65 13.76 -0.12
C ALA A 31 -1.74 12.92 0.79
N GLU A 32 -0.42 13.09 0.67
CA GLU A 32 0.57 12.46 1.54
C GLU A 32 0.38 12.92 2.99
N MET A 33 0.27 14.23 3.24
CA MET A 33 0.02 14.76 4.58
C MET A 33 -1.29 14.23 5.19
N ALA A 34 -2.36 14.13 4.40
CA ALA A 34 -3.62 13.57 4.84
C ALA A 34 -3.48 12.07 5.17
N TYR A 35 -2.73 11.32 4.36
CA TYR A 35 -2.45 9.90 4.59
C TYR A 35 -1.66 9.68 5.89
N ASP A 36 -0.62 10.48 6.13
CA ASP A 36 0.21 10.44 7.34
C ASP A 36 -0.59 10.77 8.60
N LYS A 37 -1.54 11.71 8.49
CA LYS A 37 -2.50 12.04 9.55
C LYS A 37 -3.62 10.99 9.70
N LYS A 38 -3.53 9.85 9.01
CA LYS A 38 -4.54 8.78 8.97
C LYS A 38 -5.91 9.23 8.45
N GLN A 39 -5.97 10.37 7.77
CA GLN A 39 -7.17 10.90 7.13
C GLN A 39 -7.33 10.28 5.73
N TYR A 40 -7.42 8.95 5.67
CA TYR A 40 -7.32 8.19 4.44
C TYR A 40 -8.39 8.54 3.39
N ILE A 41 -9.60 8.91 3.82
CA ILE A 41 -10.66 9.37 2.91
C ILE A 41 -10.33 10.73 2.28
N ASN A 42 -9.66 11.62 3.02
CA ASN A 42 -9.23 12.91 2.46
C ASN A 42 -8.05 12.70 1.49
N ALA A 43 -7.11 11.82 1.84
CA ALA A 43 -6.03 11.42 0.95
C ALA A 43 -6.57 10.82 -0.36
N SER A 44 -7.56 9.92 -0.28
CA SER A 44 -8.15 9.30 -1.48
C SER A 44 -8.85 10.32 -2.39
N LYS A 45 -9.50 11.34 -1.82
CA LYS A 45 -10.11 12.44 -2.60
C LYS A 45 -9.06 13.28 -3.34
N LEU A 46 -7.94 13.60 -2.69
CA LEU A 46 -6.85 14.35 -3.33
C LEU A 46 -6.16 13.51 -4.42
N TYR A 47 -5.92 12.22 -4.16
CA TYR A 47 -5.43 11.32 -5.20
C TYR A 47 -6.40 11.14 -6.35
N HIS A 48 -7.72 11.08 -6.10
CA HIS A 48 -8.74 11.08 -7.15
C HIS A 48 -8.59 12.31 -8.07
N GLN A 49 -8.41 13.50 -7.49
CA GLN A 49 -8.22 14.73 -8.27
C GLN A 49 -6.95 14.69 -9.13
N ILE A 50 -5.89 14.00 -8.69
CA ILE A 50 -4.68 13.81 -9.49
C ILE A 50 -4.94 12.79 -10.61
N THR A 51 -5.52 11.63 -10.26
CA THR A 51 -5.77 10.52 -11.18
C THR A 51 -6.73 10.88 -12.31
N TYR A 52 -7.75 11.70 -12.04
CA TYR A 52 -8.79 12.07 -13.00
C TYR A 52 -8.73 13.54 -13.45
N GLY A 53 -7.76 14.32 -12.95
CA GLY A 53 -7.60 15.74 -13.29
C GLY A 53 -6.77 16.00 -14.55
N SER A 54 -6.22 14.96 -15.18
CA SER A 54 -5.45 15.02 -16.43
C SER A 54 -6.04 14.06 -17.45
N LEU A 55 -5.81 14.32 -18.74
CA LEU A 55 -6.15 13.41 -19.83
C LEU A 55 -5.45 12.05 -19.65
N PHE A 56 -4.24 12.06 -19.08
CA PHE A 56 -3.48 10.87 -18.77
C PHE A 56 -3.65 10.52 -17.29
N SER A 57 -4.29 9.37 -17.03
CA SER A 57 -4.44 8.87 -15.66
C SER A 57 -3.09 8.42 -15.10
N ASP A 58 -2.54 9.15 -14.14
CA ASP A 58 -1.31 8.79 -13.40
C ASP A 58 -1.51 7.47 -12.62
N PRO A 59 -0.84 6.36 -13.01
CA PRO A 59 -0.98 5.08 -12.32
C PRO A 59 -0.46 5.11 -10.87
N ALA A 60 0.54 5.93 -10.56
CA ALA A 60 1.08 6.04 -9.21
C ALA A 60 0.08 6.75 -8.28
N ALA A 61 -0.56 7.82 -8.76
CA ALA A 61 -1.64 8.46 -8.02
C ALA A 61 -2.83 7.52 -7.79
N ARG A 62 -3.20 6.71 -8.79
CA ARG A 62 -4.26 5.70 -8.66
C ARG A 62 -3.87 4.61 -7.66
N LEU A 63 -2.60 4.21 -7.62
CA LEU A 63 -2.10 3.24 -6.64
C LEU A 63 -2.20 3.80 -5.22
N ASN A 64 -1.79 5.05 -5.00
CA ASN A 64 -1.89 5.69 -3.69
C ASN A 64 -3.35 5.96 -3.27
N MET A 65 -4.24 6.24 -4.23
CA MET A 65 -5.69 6.28 -4.01
C MET A 65 -6.20 4.93 -3.50
N ALA A 66 -5.82 3.82 -4.14
CA ALA A 66 -6.19 2.48 -3.74
C ALA A 66 -5.64 2.10 -2.35
N HIS A 67 -4.39 2.47 -2.06
CA HIS A 67 -3.80 2.33 -0.71
C HIS A 67 -4.59 3.11 0.34
N SER A 68 -4.98 4.34 0.02
CA SER A 68 -5.81 5.17 0.91
C SER A 68 -7.17 4.51 1.18
N TYR A 69 -7.86 3.98 0.18
CA TYR A 69 -9.09 3.23 0.40
C TYR A 69 -8.89 1.96 1.23
N TYR A 70 -7.79 1.24 1.00
CA TYR A 70 -7.46 0.04 1.76
C TYR A 70 -7.29 0.36 3.25
N GLN A 71 -6.51 1.39 3.59
CA GLN A 71 -6.33 1.83 4.97
C GLN A 71 -7.61 2.38 5.60
N ALA A 72 -8.50 2.95 4.79
CA ALA A 72 -9.83 3.38 5.24
C ALA A 72 -10.83 2.22 5.47
N GLY A 73 -10.42 0.96 5.24
CA GLY A 73 -11.31 -0.21 5.32
C GLY A 73 -12.30 -0.31 4.15
N LYS A 74 -12.21 0.56 3.14
CA LYS A 74 -13.07 0.56 1.95
C LYS A 74 -12.54 -0.43 0.92
N LEU A 75 -12.59 -1.72 1.27
CA LEU A 75 -11.95 -2.79 0.50
C LEU A 75 -12.51 -2.93 -0.92
N ASN A 76 -13.81 -2.65 -1.12
CA ASN A 76 -14.42 -2.70 -2.45
C ASN A 76 -13.85 -1.61 -3.39
N ASP A 77 -13.74 -0.38 -2.89
CA ASP A 77 -13.16 0.74 -3.64
C ASP A 77 -11.68 0.48 -3.92
N ALA A 78 -10.93 0.03 -2.91
CA ALA A 78 -9.52 -0.34 -3.05
C ALA A 78 -9.34 -1.42 -4.13
N LEU A 79 -10.14 -2.50 -4.07
CA LEU A 79 -10.08 -3.60 -5.02
C LEU A 79 -10.39 -3.15 -6.44
N TYR A 80 -11.40 -2.28 -6.63
CA TYR A 80 -11.72 -1.70 -7.94
C TYR A 80 -10.51 -0.97 -8.52
N HIS A 81 -9.88 -0.08 -7.75
CA HIS A 81 -8.74 0.70 -8.24
C HIS A 81 -7.48 -0.15 -8.45
N TYR A 82 -7.20 -1.16 -7.62
CA TYR A 82 -6.09 -2.09 -7.87
C TYR A 82 -6.30 -2.92 -9.13
N LYS A 83 -7.53 -3.38 -9.42
CA LYS A 83 -7.81 -4.14 -10.65
C LYS A 83 -7.51 -3.34 -11.92
N LEU A 84 -7.81 -2.04 -11.91
CA LEU A 84 -7.45 -1.15 -13.02
C LEU A 84 -5.92 -1.05 -13.21
N LEU A 85 -5.15 -1.22 -12.13
CA LEU A 85 -3.69 -1.20 -12.17
C LEU A 85 -3.05 -2.53 -12.59
N GLN A 86 -3.81 -3.61 -12.78
CA GLN A 86 -3.24 -4.87 -13.29
C GLN A 86 -2.85 -4.80 -14.77
N LYS A 87 -3.37 -3.82 -15.51
CA LYS A 87 -3.23 -3.68 -16.97
C LYS A 87 -2.35 -2.49 -17.38
N VAL A 88 -1.66 -1.84 -16.44
CA VAL A 88 -0.80 -0.69 -16.78
C VAL A 88 0.56 -1.17 -17.28
N ASN A 89 1.22 -0.36 -18.10
CA ASN A 89 2.52 -0.72 -18.68
C ASN A 89 3.63 -0.86 -17.62
N ASP A 90 3.53 -0.12 -16.52
CA ASP A 90 4.47 -0.23 -15.40
C ASP A 90 4.27 -1.57 -14.67
N LYS A 91 5.24 -2.47 -14.88
CA LYS A 91 5.26 -3.81 -14.27
C LYS A 91 5.40 -3.76 -12.75
N THR A 92 6.10 -2.77 -12.22
CA THR A 92 6.27 -2.59 -10.77
C THR A 92 4.95 -2.25 -10.12
N ILE A 93 4.23 -1.26 -10.67
CA ILE A 93 2.89 -0.87 -10.19
C ILE A 93 1.91 -2.03 -10.34
N SER A 94 1.93 -2.71 -11.48
CA SER A 94 1.10 -3.90 -11.71
C SER A 94 1.40 -5.01 -10.69
N SER A 95 2.68 -5.23 -10.37
CA SER A 95 3.09 -6.20 -9.35
C SER A 95 2.57 -5.84 -7.96
N ILE A 96 2.72 -4.57 -7.55
CA ILE A 96 2.21 -4.07 -6.26
C ILE A 96 0.69 -4.23 -6.21
N ALA A 97 -0.03 -3.86 -7.27
CA ALA A 97 -1.47 -3.99 -7.34
C ALA A 97 -1.94 -5.45 -7.18
N ASN A 98 -1.30 -6.40 -7.89
CA ASN A 98 -1.58 -7.82 -7.73
C ASN A 98 -1.31 -8.31 -6.29
N CYS A 99 -0.21 -7.86 -5.67
CA CYS A 99 0.07 -8.18 -4.27
C CYS A 99 -1.04 -7.68 -3.32
N GLN A 100 -1.52 -6.45 -3.51
CA GLN A 100 -2.58 -5.88 -2.68
C GLN A 100 -3.95 -6.53 -2.91
N ILE A 101 -4.26 -6.90 -4.16
CA ILE A 101 -5.47 -7.68 -4.49
C ILE A 101 -5.44 -9.01 -3.72
N ALA A 102 -4.29 -9.68 -3.68
CA ALA A 102 -4.15 -10.92 -2.93
C ALA A 102 -4.44 -10.74 -1.43
N LEU A 103 -3.95 -9.68 -0.81
CA LEU A 103 -4.24 -9.39 0.61
C LEU A 103 -5.74 -9.20 0.86
N ILE A 104 -6.44 -8.50 -0.04
CA ILE A 104 -7.90 -8.35 0.04
C ILE A 104 -8.59 -9.71 -0.13
N LEU A 105 -8.17 -10.53 -1.09
CA LEU A 105 -8.76 -11.85 -1.35
C LEU A 105 -8.57 -12.82 -0.17
N VAL A 106 -7.42 -12.76 0.51
CA VAL A 106 -7.19 -13.53 1.75
C VAL A 106 -8.21 -13.14 2.83
N SER A 107 -8.50 -11.85 2.99
CA SER A 107 -9.55 -11.41 3.93
C SER A 107 -10.95 -11.91 3.57
N GLN A 108 -11.18 -12.20 2.27
CA GLN A 108 -12.40 -12.79 1.74
C GLN A 108 -12.38 -14.33 1.73
N LYS A 109 -11.35 -14.96 2.32
CA LYS A 109 -11.13 -16.42 2.31
C LYS A 109 -10.90 -17.03 0.90
N ASP A 110 -10.72 -16.22 -0.12
CA ASP A 110 -10.45 -16.65 -1.51
C ASP A 110 -8.94 -16.83 -1.73
N THR A 111 -8.39 -17.82 -1.05
CA THR A 111 -6.94 -18.05 -0.97
C THR A 111 -6.35 -18.58 -2.27
N ALA A 112 -7.12 -19.33 -3.06
CA ALA A 112 -6.73 -19.78 -4.39
C ALA A 112 -6.47 -18.57 -5.31
N SER A 113 -7.43 -17.64 -5.41
CA SER A 113 -7.26 -16.43 -6.22
C SER A 113 -6.15 -15.53 -5.68
N ALA A 114 -5.96 -15.47 -4.36
CA ALA A 114 -4.86 -14.73 -3.75
C ALA A 114 -3.49 -15.30 -4.15
N LEU A 115 -3.32 -16.63 -4.17
CA LEU A 115 -2.09 -17.28 -4.63
C LEU A 115 -1.81 -16.96 -6.11
N GLU A 116 -2.81 -16.98 -6.98
CA GLU A 116 -2.65 -16.63 -8.40
C GLU A 116 -2.23 -15.17 -8.61
N ASN A 117 -2.80 -14.25 -7.82
CA ASN A 117 -2.37 -12.85 -7.85
C ASN A 117 -0.93 -12.68 -7.36
N LEU A 118 -0.52 -13.40 -6.31
CA LEU A 118 0.87 -13.36 -5.82
C LEU A 118 1.87 -13.95 -6.82
N LYS A 119 1.52 -15.07 -7.48
CA LYS A 119 2.32 -15.62 -8.60
C LYS A 119 2.45 -14.60 -9.72
N THR A 120 1.36 -13.92 -10.08
CA THR A 120 1.37 -12.87 -11.10
C THR A 120 2.25 -11.69 -10.69
N ALA A 121 2.18 -11.25 -9.43
CA ALA A 121 3.03 -10.20 -8.89
C ALA A 121 4.53 -10.55 -9.01
N LEU A 122 4.90 -11.79 -8.69
CA LEU A 122 6.27 -12.29 -8.80
C LEU A 122 6.74 -12.49 -10.24
N ARG A 123 5.84 -12.84 -11.17
CA ARG A 123 6.15 -12.91 -12.60
C ARG A 123 6.43 -11.54 -13.20
N LEU A 124 5.69 -10.52 -12.75
CA LEU A 124 5.87 -9.13 -13.19
C LEU A 124 7.15 -8.52 -12.60
N GLU A 125 7.39 -8.74 -11.31
CA GLU A 125 8.53 -8.19 -10.56
C GLU A 125 9.11 -9.28 -9.63
N PRO A 126 10.07 -10.10 -10.09
CA PRO A 126 10.64 -11.20 -9.29
C PRO A 126 11.34 -10.75 -7.99
N ARG A 127 11.73 -9.47 -7.93
CA ARG A 127 12.38 -8.83 -6.78
C ARG A 127 11.38 -8.26 -5.76
N ASN A 128 10.07 -8.38 -6.00
CA ASN A 128 9.05 -7.96 -5.04
C ASN A 128 9.06 -8.88 -3.80
N THR A 129 9.81 -8.46 -2.78
CA THR A 129 9.99 -9.21 -1.53
C THR A 129 8.68 -9.36 -0.75
N LEU A 130 7.81 -8.35 -0.78
CA LEU A 130 6.49 -8.42 -0.15
C LEU A 130 5.62 -9.51 -0.78
N ALA A 131 5.54 -9.56 -2.11
CA ALA A 131 4.81 -10.60 -2.81
C ALA A 131 5.40 -12.00 -2.53
N ARG A 132 6.73 -12.10 -2.46
CA ARG A 132 7.43 -13.37 -2.17
C ARG A 132 7.08 -13.87 -0.77
N SER A 133 7.23 -13.03 0.25
CA SER A 133 6.92 -13.38 1.64
C SER A 133 5.44 -13.74 1.79
N ASN A 134 4.53 -12.94 1.23
CA ASN A 134 3.10 -13.21 1.25
C ASN A 134 2.76 -14.55 0.57
N TYR A 135 3.39 -14.86 -0.58
CA TYR A 135 3.19 -16.12 -1.28
C TYR A 135 3.65 -17.32 -0.46
N ILE A 136 4.83 -17.26 0.17
CA ILE A 136 5.36 -18.34 1.00
C ILE A 136 4.43 -18.60 2.18
N ILE A 137 4.10 -17.54 2.94
CA ILE A 137 3.21 -17.64 4.11
C ILE A 137 1.86 -18.21 3.71
N LEU A 138 1.27 -17.71 2.62
CA LEU A 138 -0.04 -18.16 2.16
C LEU A 138 0.03 -19.61 1.68
N LYS A 139 1.02 -19.98 0.87
CA LYS A 139 1.16 -21.35 0.37
C LYS A 139 1.36 -22.35 1.50
N GLN A 140 2.17 -22.03 2.52
CA GLN A 140 2.39 -22.88 3.69
C GLN A 140 1.11 -23.08 4.51
N ARG A 141 0.32 -22.03 4.72
CA ARG A 141 -0.93 -22.12 5.49
C ARG A 141 -2.05 -22.86 4.74
N PHE A 142 -2.02 -22.87 3.40
CA PHE A 142 -3.14 -23.33 2.57
C PHE A 142 -2.81 -24.50 1.62
N SER A 143 -1.69 -25.22 1.80
CA SER A 143 -1.30 -26.37 0.97
C SER A 143 -2.16 -27.64 1.16
N GLY A 144 -3.42 -27.50 1.58
CA GLY A 144 -4.27 -28.60 2.05
C GLY A 144 -5.46 -28.99 1.17
N ILE A 145 -6.22 -28.05 0.60
CA ILE A 145 -7.32 -28.29 -0.36
C ILE A 145 -7.58 -26.96 -1.08
N GLU A 146 -7.47 -26.94 -2.41
CA GLU A 146 -8.05 -25.87 -3.23
C GLU A 146 -9.57 -26.06 -3.23
N GLN A 147 -10.30 -25.19 -2.53
CA GLN A 147 -11.73 -25.03 -2.75
C GLN A 147 -11.88 -24.05 -3.92
N PRO A 148 -12.48 -24.44 -5.06
CA PRO A 148 -12.84 -23.49 -6.11
C PRO A 148 -13.79 -22.45 -5.51
N SER A 149 -13.48 -21.17 -5.67
CA SER A 149 -14.31 -20.09 -5.17
C SER A 149 -15.60 -19.98 -5.97
N ASN A 150 -16.63 -20.72 -5.55
CA ASN A 150 -18.00 -20.55 -6.04
C ASN A 150 -18.57 -19.22 -5.49
N LYS A 151 -18.31 -18.12 -6.18
CA LYS A 151 -18.90 -16.79 -5.90
C LYS A 151 -20.35 -16.65 -6.37
N SER A 152 -21.16 -17.71 -6.35
CA SER A 152 -22.54 -17.67 -6.86
C SER A 152 -23.67 -17.69 -5.83
N ASP A 153 -23.48 -18.09 -4.55
CA ASP A 153 -24.66 -18.48 -3.74
C ASP A 153 -24.91 -17.79 -2.39
N GLU A 154 -24.08 -16.85 -1.92
CA GLU A 154 -24.33 -16.16 -0.63
C GLU A 154 -24.95 -14.76 -0.80
N ARG A 155 -26.14 -14.71 -1.41
CA ARG A 155 -26.99 -13.50 -1.38
C ARG A 155 -28.40 -13.80 -0.87
N ARG A 156 -28.53 -14.67 0.12
CA ARG A 156 -29.78 -14.82 0.90
C ARG A 156 -29.43 -15.15 2.35
N GLN A 157 -29.97 -14.33 3.25
CA GLN A 157 -30.01 -14.45 4.72
C GLN A 157 -28.84 -13.84 5.50
N ALA A 158 -29.02 -12.59 5.94
CA ALA A 158 -28.98 -12.23 7.37
C ALA A 158 -29.45 -10.77 7.54
N LYS A 159 -30.65 -10.62 8.10
CA LYS A 159 -31.15 -9.35 8.63
C LYS A 159 -31.63 -9.64 10.05
N ASN A 160 -31.18 -8.80 10.99
CA ASN A 160 -31.60 -8.63 12.38
C ASN A 160 -31.24 -9.75 13.38
N GLU A 161 -30.42 -9.41 14.39
CA GLU A 161 -30.94 -9.00 15.70
C GLU A 161 -29.87 -8.28 16.54
N SER A 162 -30.34 -7.27 17.29
CA SER A 162 -29.60 -6.40 18.20
C SER A 162 -29.82 -6.84 19.66
N SER A 163 -28.88 -6.54 20.57
CA SER A 163 -29.17 -5.81 21.84
C SER A 163 -27.96 -5.70 22.81
N LYS A 164 -27.73 -4.46 23.30
CA LYS A 164 -27.42 -3.94 24.67
C LYS A 164 -26.38 -4.65 25.58
N ASN A 165 -25.60 -4.02 26.48
CA ASN A 165 -25.53 -2.68 27.09
C ASN A 165 -24.16 -2.48 27.82
N GLN A 166 -23.81 -1.21 28.05
CA GLN A 166 -22.70 -0.49 28.77
C GLN A 166 -22.45 -0.83 30.28
N PRO A 167 -21.56 -0.17 31.12
CA PRO A 167 -20.40 0.79 30.93
C PRO A 167 -19.14 0.65 31.90
N THR A 168 -18.07 1.46 31.62
CA THR A 168 -17.05 2.14 32.52
C THR A 168 -15.92 1.37 33.23
N PRO A 169 -14.78 1.98 33.71
CA PRO A 169 -14.17 3.33 33.52
C PRO A 169 -12.61 3.33 33.23
N SER A 170 -12.00 4.52 33.30
CA SER A 170 -10.73 5.03 32.75
C SER A 170 -9.35 4.70 33.42
N GLN A 171 -8.29 4.75 32.56
CA GLN A 171 -6.87 5.19 32.75
C GLN A 171 -5.87 4.34 33.58
N PRO A 172 -4.50 4.49 33.44
CA PRO A 172 -3.68 5.45 32.66
C PRO A 172 -2.52 4.84 31.79
N GLU A 173 -1.88 5.68 30.95
CA GLU A 173 -0.63 5.41 30.19
C GLU A 173 0.59 5.06 31.08
N PRO A 174 1.62 4.39 30.51
CA PRO A 174 3.00 4.73 30.86
C PRO A 174 3.97 4.89 29.68
N LYS A 175 5.05 5.61 30.01
CA LYS A 175 6.21 6.11 29.24
C LYS A 175 7.27 5.01 28.92
N PRO A 176 8.32 5.34 28.13
CA PRO A 176 9.03 4.40 27.27
C PRO A 176 10.32 3.83 27.89
N GLU A 177 10.22 2.71 28.59
CA GLU A 177 11.39 1.86 28.93
C GLU A 177 11.19 0.39 28.52
N GLY A 178 10.01 0.05 27.97
CA GLY A 178 9.63 -1.33 27.63
C GLY A 178 9.99 -1.81 26.23
N PHE A 179 10.53 -0.97 25.34
CA PHE A 179 10.67 -1.34 23.92
C PHE A 179 11.60 -2.55 23.70
N GLU A 180 12.73 -2.63 24.42
CA GLU A 180 13.67 -3.75 24.25
C GLU A 180 13.16 -5.05 24.87
N GLN A 181 12.45 -4.97 26.01
CA GLN A 181 11.83 -6.14 26.64
C GLN A 181 10.62 -6.64 25.84
N GLU A 182 9.84 -5.74 25.25
CA GLU A 182 8.68 -6.08 24.43
C GLU A 182 9.11 -6.68 23.08
N GLU A 183 10.19 -6.17 22.47
CA GLU A 183 10.79 -6.80 21.29
C GLU A 183 11.43 -8.16 21.59
N ALA A 184 12.11 -8.31 22.73
CA ALA A 184 12.67 -9.60 23.14
C ALA A 184 11.56 -10.64 23.36
N ALA A 185 10.47 -10.25 24.02
CA ALA A 185 9.29 -11.11 24.20
C ALA A 185 8.61 -11.46 22.87
N LYS A 186 8.44 -10.48 21.97
CA LYS A 186 7.90 -10.72 20.62
C LYS A 186 8.79 -11.65 19.80
N ARG A 187 10.11 -11.50 19.91
CA ARG A 187 11.12 -12.35 19.25
C ARG A 187 11.04 -13.78 19.75
N GLU A 188 10.97 -13.97 21.06
CA GLU A 188 10.90 -15.30 21.67
C GLU A 188 9.58 -16.00 21.31
N GLN A 189 8.47 -15.26 21.32
CA GLN A 189 7.16 -15.77 20.91
C GLN A 189 7.12 -16.13 19.42
N LEU A 190 7.80 -15.35 18.57
CA LEU A 190 7.96 -15.65 17.14
C LEU A 190 8.84 -16.89 16.92
N LEU A 191 9.93 -17.03 17.65
CA LEU A 191 10.78 -18.24 17.57
C LEU A 191 10.03 -19.49 18.04
N LYS A 192 9.23 -19.38 19.10
CA LYS A 192 8.40 -20.47 19.60
C LYS A 192 7.31 -20.86 18.60
N SER A 193 6.69 -19.88 17.93
CA SER A 193 5.69 -20.15 16.88
C SER A 193 6.30 -20.75 15.61
N LEU A 194 7.51 -20.32 15.22
CA LEU A 194 8.24 -20.89 14.08
C LEU A 194 8.70 -22.33 14.36
N ARG A 195 9.19 -22.63 15.57
CA ARG A 195 9.52 -24.01 16.00
C ARG A 195 8.29 -24.92 16.01
N ALA A 196 7.13 -24.40 16.42
CA ALA A 196 5.87 -25.13 16.40
C ALA A 196 5.39 -25.49 14.98
N MET A 197 5.94 -24.84 13.94
CA MET A 197 5.65 -25.13 12.54
C MET A 197 6.63 -26.12 11.90
N ASN A 198 7.35 -26.93 12.69
CA ASN A 198 8.30 -27.95 12.20
C ASN A 198 9.47 -27.39 11.37
N MET A 199 9.86 -26.13 11.59
CA MET A 199 11.02 -25.51 10.95
C MET A 199 12.29 -25.74 11.79
N SER A 200 13.45 -25.95 11.15
CA SER A 200 14.72 -26.09 11.87
C SER A 200 15.11 -24.76 12.52
N GLU A 201 15.78 -24.82 13.69
CA GLU A 201 16.18 -23.61 14.44
C GLU A 201 17.05 -22.67 13.59
N GLU A 202 17.85 -23.24 12.70
CA GLU A 202 18.73 -22.50 11.79
C GLU A 202 17.93 -21.71 10.73
N GLN A 203 16.85 -22.29 10.19
CA GLN A 203 15.96 -21.61 9.25
C GLN A 203 15.19 -20.46 9.92
N ALA A 204 14.75 -20.65 11.17
CA ALA A 204 14.09 -19.59 11.94
C ALA A 204 15.04 -18.42 12.24
N ARG A 205 16.31 -18.69 12.53
CA ARG A 205 17.35 -17.66 12.70
C ARG A 205 17.64 -16.91 11.40
N LEU A 206 17.77 -17.62 10.29
CA LEU A 206 17.99 -17.01 8.97
C LEU A 206 16.86 -16.07 8.55
N ILE A 207 15.60 -16.46 8.78
CA ILE A 207 14.44 -15.59 8.52
C ILE A 207 14.51 -14.32 9.38
N LEU A 208 14.87 -14.47 10.65
CA LEU A 208 14.93 -13.36 11.58
C LEU A 208 16.07 -12.38 11.26
N ASP A 209 17.24 -12.89 10.88
CA ASP A 209 18.37 -12.07 10.45
C ASP A 209 18.10 -11.40 9.10
N ALA A 210 17.38 -12.08 8.19
CA ALA A 210 16.89 -11.49 6.95
C ALA A 210 15.90 -10.35 7.21
N MET A 211 15.02 -10.46 8.22
CA MET A 211 14.10 -9.38 8.60
C MET A 211 14.85 -8.17 9.15
N LYS A 212 15.79 -8.38 10.08
CA LYS A 212 16.60 -7.29 10.67
C LYS A 212 17.49 -6.57 9.65
N SER A 213 18.15 -7.32 8.76
CA SER A 213 19.00 -6.72 7.72
C SER A 213 18.18 -5.93 6.70
N ASN A 214 16.96 -6.37 6.39
CA ASN A 214 16.08 -5.67 5.46
C ASN A 214 15.45 -4.41 6.07
N GLU A 215 15.15 -4.42 7.37
CA GLU A 215 14.68 -3.24 8.13
C GLU A 215 15.75 -2.14 8.20
N SER A 216 16.99 -2.51 8.51
CA SER A 216 18.10 -1.55 8.55
C SER A 216 18.39 -0.91 7.19
N GLN A 217 18.28 -1.68 6.09
CA GLN A 217 18.43 -1.15 4.72
C GLN A 217 17.27 -0.21 4.34
N TYR A 218 16.04 -0.52 4.73
CA TYR A 218 14.89 0.33 4.47
C TYR A 218 14.99 1.68 5.20
N ILE A 219 15.38 1.65 6.49
CA ILE A 219 15.61 2.86 7.29
C ILE A 219 16.78 3.68 6.72
N TYR A 220 17.87 3.03 6.29
CA TYR A 220 19.01 3.71 5.67
C TYR A 220 18.64 4.39 4.34
N GLN A 221 17.82 3.77 3.51
CA GLN A 221 17.34 4.34 2.25
C GLN A 221 16.39 5.53 2.47
N LEU A 222 15.48 5.43 3.43
CA LEU A 222 14.62 6.56 3.83
C LEU A 222 15.47 7.74 4.32
N ARG A 223 16.46 7.46 5.16
CA ARG A 223 17.37 8.46 5.74
C ARG A 223 18.24 9.13 4.67
N ARG A 224 18.80 8.38 3.70
CA ARG A 224 19.56 8.97 2.57
C ARG A 224 18.70 9.85 1.67
N LYS A 225 17.46 9.44 1.35
CA LYS A 225 16.55 10.28 0.54
C LYS A 225 16.18 11.58 1.25
N GLN A 226 16.06 11.55 2.58
CA GLN A 226 15.79 12.75 3.38
C GLN A 226 17.00 13.69 3.45
N TYR A 227 18.23 13.18 3.61
CA TYR A 227 19.43 14.03 3.66
C TYR A 227 19.88 14.54 2.29
N ALA A 228 19.75 13.76 1.22
CA ALA A 228 20.05 14.22 -0.15
C ALA A 228 19.14 15.39 -0.56
N LYS A 229 17.86 15.34 -0.18
CA LYS A 229 16.90 16.44 -0.41
C LYS A 229 17.16 17.67 0.47
N LYS A 230 17.94 17.53 1.56
CA LYS A 230 18.29 18.61 2.48
C LYS A 230 19.63 19.28 2.12
N SER A 231 20.59 18.54 1.55
CA SER A 231 21.85 19.12 1.06
C SER A 231 21.66 19.91 -0.25
N GLU A 232 20.85 19.42 -1.19
CA GLU A 232 20.52 20.17 -2.43
C GLU A 232 19.77 21.48 -2.16
N LYS A 233 19.03 21.56 -1.04
CA LYS A 233 18.27 22.76 -0.67
C LYS A 233 19.12 23.83 0.01
N ASN A 234 20.35 23.53 0.42
CA ASN A 234 21.26 24.46 1.09
C ASN A 234 22.36 25.02 0.17
N GLU A 235 22.51 24.51 -1.06
CA GLU A 235 23.59 24.93 -1.99
C GLU A 235 23.14 25.93 -3.07
N THR A 236 21.90 26.42 -3.05
CA THR A 236 21.43 27.49 -3.96
C THR A 236 21.00 28.71 -3.18
N ILE A 237 21.98 29.44 -2.65
CA ILE A 237 21.87 30.87 -2.37
C ILE A 237 22.85 31.55 -3.31
N GLU A 238 22.39 32.09 -4.45
CA GLU A 238 23.06 33.21 -5.11
C GLU A 238 22.04 34.14 -5.77
N TRP A 239 22.44 35.40 -5.79
CA TRP A 239 21.69 36.66 -5.79
C TRP A 239 21.12 37.09 -7.14
#